data_AF-A0A662XC82-F1
#
_entry.id   AF-A0A662XC82-F1
#
_cell.length_a   1.000
_cell.length_b   1.000
_cell.length_c   1.000
_cell.angle_alpha   90.00
_cell.angle_beta   90.00
_cell.angle_gamma   90.00
#
_symmetry.space_group_name_H-M   'P 1'
#
loop_
_entity.id
_entity.type
_entity.pdbx_description
1 polymer ?
#
loop_
_entity_poly.entity_id
_entity_poly.type
_entity_poly.pdbx_seq_one_letter_code
_entity_poly.pdbx_strand_id
1 'polypeptide(L)' 'MTSAAPMNPKKMKVSELRAALESRGLSSNGLKTELIQRLELALDEEEFGSEAQEMEELKP' A
#
# COMPACT_ATOMS: atom_id res chain seq x y z
N MET A 1 6.86 3.58 -16.40
CA MET A 1 5.59 4.12 -15.90
C MET A 1 4.75 2.94 -15.42
N THR A 2 4.93 2.49 -14.18
CA THR A 2 4.17 1.33 -13.66
C THR A 2 2.93 1.83 -12.95
N SER A 3 1.79 1.79 -13.66
CA SER A 3 0.49 2.07 -13.09
C SER A 3 0.12 0.92 -12.16
N ALA A 4 0.19 1.16 -10.84
CA ALA A 4 -0.38 0.25 -9.86
C ALA A 4 -1.90 0.35 -10.01
N ALA A 5 -2.49 -0.59 -10.76
CA ALA A 5 -3.93 -0.70 -10.89
C ALA A 5 -4.58 -0.83 -9.50
N PRO A 6 -5.79 -0.29 -9.27
CA PRO A 6 -6.47 -0.33 -7.98
C PRO A 6 -6.82 -1.79 -7.62
N MET A 7 -5.92 -2.44 -6.90
CA MET A 7 -6.14 -3.79 -6.39
C MET A 7 -7.04 -3.70 -5.16
N ASN A 8 -8.26 -4.24 -5.24
CA ASN A 8 -9.20 -4.24 -4.12
C ASN A 8 -8.83 -5.32 -3.07
N PRO A 9 -8.26 -4.98 -1.90
CA PRO A 9 -7.74 -5.97 -0.96
C PRO A 9 -8.85 -6.84 -0.38
N LYS A 10 -10.06 -6.27 -0.20
CA LYS A 10 -11.25 -7.00 0.29
C LYS A 10 -11.66 -8.18 -0.61
N LYS A 11 -11.35 -8.14 -1.90
CA LYS A 11 -11.69 -9.21 -2.87
C LYS A 11 -10.57 -10.23 -3.06
N MET A 12 -9.36 -9.97 -2.52
CA MET A 12 -8.21 -10.86 -2.64
C MET A 12 -8.24 -12.02 -1.65
N LYS A 13 -7.60 -13.13 -2.01
CA LYS A 13 -7.32 -14.23 -1.09
C LYS A 13 -6.24 -13.85 -0.09
N VAL A 14 -6.24 -14.49 1.08
CA VAL A 14 -5.21 -14.26 2.11
C VAL A 14 -3.80 -14.47 1.57
N SER A 15 -3.61 -15.45 0.68
CA SER A 15 -2.34 -15.69 0.00
C SER A 15 -1.89 -14.51 -0.87
N GLU A 16 -2.82 -13.91 -1.62
CA GLU A 16 -2.53 -12.76 -2.49
C GLU A 16 -2.28 -11.50 -1.66
N LEU A 17 -3.04 -11.30 -0.58
CA LEU A 17 -2.83 -10.21 0.37
C LEU A 17 -1.43 -10.28 0.98
N ARG A 18 -1.00 -11.47 1.42
CA ARG A 18 0.34 -11.68 1.97
C ARG A 18 1.42 -11.40 0.95
N ALA A 19 1.28 -11.94 -0.27
CA ALA A 19 2.24 -11.70 -1.35
C ALA A 19 2.35 -10.20 -1.71
N ALA A 20 1.23 -9.48 -1.77
CA ALA A 20 1.22 -8.04 -2.05
C ALA A 20 1.87 -7.23 -0.91
N LEU A 21 1.63 -7.60 0.35
CA LEU A 21 2.29 -7.00 1.50
C LEU A 21 3.79 -7.29 1.52
N GLU A 22 4.19 -8.55 1.28
CA GLU A 22 5.61 -8.96 1.24
C GLU A 22 6.36 -8.28 0.09
N SER A 23 5.73 -8.16 -1.08
CA SER A 23 6.26 -7.42 -2.22
C SER A 23 6.50 -5.94 -1.91
N ARG A 24 5.79 -5.39 -0.91
CA ARG A 24 5.94 -4.01 -0.42
C ARG A 24 6.83 -3.93 0.83
N GLY A 25 7.39 -5.05 1.29
CA GLY A 25 8.16 -5.11 2.55
C GLY A 25 7.31 -4.93 3.81
N LEU A 26 5.98 -5.04 3.71
CA LEU A 26 5.03 -4.91 4.81
C LEU A 26 4.79 -6.25 5.50
N SER A 27 4.41 -6.18 6.78
CA SER A 27 4.10 -7.37 7.56
C SER A 27 2.91 -8.13 6.95
N SER A 28 3.14 -9.40 6.60
CA SER A 28 2.13 -10.34 6.12
C SER A 28 1.54 -11.20 7.26
N ASN A 29 1.77 -10.81 8.51
CA ASN A 29 1.24 -11.46 9.70
C ASN A 29 -0.08 -10.82 10.18
N GLY A 30 -0.90 -11.63 10.85
CA GLY A 30 -2.20 -11.22 11.40
C GLY A 30 -3.40 -11.87 10.70
N LEU A 31 -4.59 -11.43 11.11
CA LEU A 31 -5.88 -11.84 10.54
C LEU A 31 -6.08 -11.26 9.13
N LYS A 32 -6.97 -11.89 8.36
CA LYS A 32 -7.33 -11.42 7.01
C LYS A 32 -7.74 -9.93 7.00
N THR A 33 -8.48 -9.49 8.01
CA THR A 33 -8.94 -8.10 8.15
C THR A 33 -7.78 -7.12 8.39
N GLU A 34 -6.74 -7.54 9.12
CA GLU A 34 -5.54 -6.73 9.34
C GLU A 34 -4.71 -6.62 8.06
N LEU A 35 -4.56 -7.74 7.33
CA LEU A 35 -3.87 -7.76 6.03
C LEU A 35 -4.58 -6.86 5.00
N ILE A 36 -5.92 -6.90 4.98
CA ILE A 36 -6.73 -6.03 4.13
C ILE A 36 -6.48 -4.56 4.47
N GLN A 37 -6.65 -4.18 5.74
CA GLN A 37 -6.48 -2.78 6.17
C GLN A 37 -5.07 -2.25 5.88
N ARG A 38 -4.04 -3.07 6.12
CA ARG A 38 -2.65 -2.70 5.85
C ARG A 38 -2.38 -2.49 4.37
N LEU A 39 -2.94 -3.35 3.51
CA LEU A 39 -2.80 -3.22 2.06
C LEU A 39 -3.65 -2.06 1.51
N GLU A 40 -4.85 -1.83 2.05
CA GLU A 40 -5.69 -0.67 1.72
C GLU A 40 -4.96 0.63 2.08
N LEU A 41 -4.43 0.75 3.30
CA LEU A 41 -3.68 1.94 3.72
C LEU A 41 -2.48 2.20 2.81
N ALA A 42 -1.71 1.15 2.47
CA ALA A 42 -0.55 1.28 1.59
C ALA A 42 -0.93 1.58 0.13
N LEU A 43 -2.17 1.29 -0.30
CA LEU A 43 -2.66 1.68 -1.61
C LEU A 43 -3.15 3.12 -1.60
N ASP A 44 -3.88 3.51 -0.56
CA ASP A 44 -4.34 4.88 -0.35
C ASP A 44 -3.14 5.83 -0.22
N GLU A 45 -2.08 5.45 0.50
CA GLU A 45 -0.86 6.26 0.63
C GLU A 45 -0.09 6.39 -0.68
N GLU A 46 -0.11 5.38 -1.56
CA GLU A 46 0.50 5.48 -2.89
C GLU A 46 -0.37 6.28 -3.87
N GLU A 47 -1.69 6.24 -3.70
CA GLU A 47 -2.66 6.94 -4.56
C GLU A 47 -2.83 8.42 -4.17
N PHE A 48 -2.71 8.74 -2.88
CA PHE A 48 -2.87 10.09 -2.33
C PHE A 48 -1.56 10.74 -1.84
N GLY A 49 -0.51 9.95 -1.58
CA GLY A 49 0.75 10.44 -1.00
C GLY A 49 1.76 11.01 -2.00
N SER A 50 1.43 11.05 -3.29
CA SER A 50 2.33 11.61 -4.31
C SER A 50 2.42 13.15 -4.34
N GLU A 51 1.74 13.89 -3.45
CA GLU A 51 1.78 15.37 -3.43
C GLU A 51 2.51 15.99 -2.21
N ALA A 52 3.03 15.20 -1.26
CA ALA A 52 3.57 15.77 -0.02
C ALA A 52 5.11 15.99 0.01
N GLN A 53 5.86 15.64 -1.04
CA GLN A 53 7.34 15.70 -1.01
C GLN A 53 8.00 16.81 -1.86
N GLU A 54 7.24 17.74 -2.47
CA GLU A 54 7.83 18.86 -3.23
C GLU A 54 8.04 20.14 -2.38
N MET A 55 7.83 20.08 -1.05
CA MET A 55 7.82 21.28 -0.20
C MET A 55 8.80 21.21 0.98
N GLU A 56 10.01 20.67 0.78
CA GLU A 56 11.11 20.86 1.75
C GLU A 56 12.48 21.08 1.07
N GLU A 57 12.52 21.72 -0.11
CA GLU A 57 13.78 22.08 -0.79
C GLU A 57 14.00 23.60 -0.95
N LEU A 58 13.47 24.41 -0.02
CA LEU A 58 13.82 25.85 0.06
C LEU A 58 14.25 26.27 1.48
N LYS A 59 15.56 26.12 1.74
CA LYS A 59 16.46 27.02 2.51
C LYS A 59 17.84 26.35 2.61
N PRO A 60 18.95 27.11 2.65
CA PRO A 60 19.08 28.56 2.82
C PRO A 60 19.29 29.35 1.52
#